data_AF-A0A510KYF9-F1
#
_entry.id   AF-A0A510KYF9-F1
#
_cell.length_a   1.000
_cell.length_b   1.000
_cell.length_c   1.000
_cell.angle_alpha   90.00
_cell.angle_beta   90.00
_cell.angle_gamma   90.00
#
_symmetry.space_group_name_H-M   'P 1'
#
loop_
_entity.id
_entity.type
_entity.pdbx_description
1 polymer ?
#
loop_
_entity_poly.entity_id
_entity_poly.type
_entity_poly.pdbx_seq_one_letter_code
_entity_poly.pdbx_strand_id
1 'polypeptide(L)'
;MKENRELKRHKDEKLRVLLITIVTYFVFLVIKKMDIITEYLGIIMLILLYMYANYNLINMFFTSKRTTFKIYAFLLMEVIYLYTFNISIIGAVLYAILFSLLFFSVRKDEGREEIPKITKFIQIFLIFKVVFVLTMLIF
;
A
#
# COMPACT_ATOMS: atom_id res chain seq x y z
N MET A 1 28.15 -17.11 -1.75
CA MET A 1 27.70 -17.19 -0.33
C MET A 1 27.61 -15.82 0.37
N LYS A 2 28.44 -14.82 0.03
CA LYS A 2 28.32 -13.42 0.51
C LYS A 2 27.08 -12.69 -0.04
N GLU A 3 26.80 -12.84 -1.34
CA GLU A 3 25.69 -12.19 -2.05
C GLU A 3 24.30 -12.52 -1.45
N ASN A 4 24.08 -13.79 -1.06
CA ASN A 4 22.85 -14.22 -0.37
C ASN A 4 22.68 -13.60 1.04
N ARG A 5 23.77 -13.20 1.72
CA ARG A 5 23.70 -12.55 3.04
C ARG A 5 23.36 -11.07 2.90
N GLU A 6 23.87 -10.40 1.87
CA GLU A 6 23.57 -8.99 1.58
C GLU A 6 22.13 -8.80 1.10
N LEU A 7 21.64 -9.70 0.22
CA LEU A 7 20.22 -9.75 -0.19
C LEU A 7 19.27 -9.99 0.99
N LYS A 8 19.64 -10.86 1.95
CA LYS A 8 18.87 -11.06 3.18
C LYS A 8 18.85 -9.80 4.06
N ARG A 9 19.99 -9.18 4.30
CA ARG A 9 20.09 -7.93 5.09
C ARG A 9 19.21 -6.81 4.51
N HIS A 10 19.27 -6.59 3.20
CA HIS A 10 18.44 -5.56 2.55
C HIS A 10 16.94 -5.86 2.67
N LYS A 11 16.54 -7.13 2.64
CA LYS A 11 15.14 -7.52 2.84
C LYS A 11 14.69 -7.30 4.28
N ASP A 12 15.55 -7.60 5.25
CA ASP A 12 15.30 -7.38 6.67
C ASP A 12 15.20 -5.88 7.01
N GLU A 13 16.03 -5.03 6.37
CA GLU A 13 15.95 -3.57 6.49
C GLU A 13 14.61 -3.03 5.96
N LYS A 14 14.21 -3.43 4.76
CA LYS A 14 12.91 -3.01 4.19
C LYS A 14 11.73 -3.44 5.06
N LEU A 15 11.78 -4.64 5.62
CA LEU A 15 10.75 -5.15 6.53
C LEU A 15 10.72 -4.35 7.84
N ARG A 16 11.89 -3.98 8.38
CA ARG A 16 11.98 -3.12 9.58
C ARG A 16 11.39 -1.74 9.31
N VAL A 17 11.70 -1.13 8.17
CA VAL A 17 11.12 0.18 7.78
C VAL A 17 9.60 0.08 7.64
N LEU A 18 9.08 -1.01 7.06
CA LEU A 18 7.65 -1.26 6.96
C LEU A 18 6.99 -1.33 8.35
N LEU A 19 7.59 -2.10 9.28
CA LEU A 19 7.10 -2.21 10.66
C LEU A 19 7.09 -0.86 11.39
N ILE A 20 8.17 -0.08 11.26
CA ILE A 20 8.23 1.26 11.85
C ILE A 20 7.12 2.14 11.28
N THR A 21 6.89 2.09 9.96
CA THR A 21 5.81 2.84 9.33
C THR A 21 4.43 2.47 9.89
N ILE A 22 4.18 1.17 10.07
CA ILE A 22 2.92 0.68 10.67
C ILE A 22 2.77 1.18 12.11
N VAL A 23 3.83 1.12 12.92
CA VAL A 23 3.79 1.64 14.30
C VAL A 23 3.51 3.13 14.31
N THR A 24 4.21 3.92 13.49
CA THR A 24 3.99 5.37 13.36
C THR A 24 2.56 5.68 12.95
N TYR A 25 1.96 4.91 12.05
CA TYR A 25 0.55 5.05 11.67
C TYR A 25 -0.40 4.97 12.87
N PHE A 26 -0.24 3.97 13.73
CA PHE A 26 -1.07 3.84 14.93
C PHE A 26 -0.78 4.91 15.98
N VAL A 27 0.47 5.38 16.09
CA VAL A 27 0.81 6.49 16.97
C VAL A 27 0.08 7.77 16.55
N PHE A 28 0.04 8.09 15.25
CA PHE A 28 -0.71 9.25 14.75
C PHE A 28 -2.22 9.14 15.01
N LEU A 29 -2.78 7.93 14.92
CA LEU A 29 -4.17 7.66 15.26
C LEU A 29 -4.47 7.99 16.73
N VAL A 30 -3.59 7.59 17.65
CA VAL A 30 -3.72 7.92 19.09
C VAL A 30 -3.55 9.42 19.34
N ILE A 31 -2.55 10.06 18.73
CA ILE A 31 -2.30 11.51 18.85
C ILE A 31 -3.52 12.32 18.42
N LYS A 32 -4.18 11.93 17.32
CA LYS A 32 -5.44 12.57 16.91
C LYS A 32 -6.56 12.33 17.92
N LYS A 33 -6.71 11.12 18.45
CA LYS A 33 -7.74 10.83 19.44
C LYS A 33 -7.60 11.68 20.72
N MET A 34 -6.40 12.18 20.99
CA MET A 34 -6.11 13.12 22.07
C MET A 34 -6.32 14.60 21.67
N ASP A 35 -6.87 14.87 20.47
CA ASP A 35 -7.10 16.20 19.88
C ASP A 35 -5.84 17.09 19.82
N ILE A 36 -4.66 16.47 19.74
CA ILE A 36 -3.37 17.19 19.66
C ILE A 36 -3.14 17.79 18.27
N ILE A 37 -3.69 17.15 17.22
CA ILE A 37 -3.55 17.57 15.82
C ILE A 37 -4.92 17.82 15.19
N THR A 38 -5.00 18.78 14.26
CA THR A 38 -6.24 19.04 13.53
C THR A 38 -6.62 17.86 12.63
N GLU A 39 -7.92 17.67 12.40
CA GLU A 39 -8.45 16.59 11.56
C GLU A 39 -7.81 16.59 10.16
N TYR A 40 -7.72 17.77 9.54
CA TYR A 40 -7.11 17.94 8.22
C TYR A 40 -5.64 17.48 8.18
N LEU A 41 -4.85 17.87 9.18
CA LEU A 41 -3.43 17.49 9.27
C LEU A 41 -3.30 15.99 9.55
N GLY A 42 -4.17 15.43 10.39
CA GLY A 42 -4.22 14.00 10.66
C GLY A 42 -4.53 13.18 9.40
N ILE A 43 -5.52 13.57 8.61
CA ILE A 43 -5.87 12.92 7.34
C ILE A 43 -4.68 12.93 6.36
N ILE A 44 -4.02 14.08 6.19
CA ILE A 44 -2.83 14.18 5.33
C ILE A 44 -1.73 13.23 5.80
N MET A 45 -1.43 13.23 7.10
CA MET A 45 -0.39 12.35 7.66
C MET A 45 -0.72 10.88 7.47
N LEU A 46 -1.98 10.47 7.65
CA LEU A 46 -2.42 9.10 7.42
C LEU A 46 -2.28 8.70 5.96
N ILE A 47 -2.64 9.58 5.01
CA ILE A 47 -2.45 9.34 3.57
C ILE A 47 -0.97 9.16 3.24
N LEU A 48 -0.09 10.04 3.75
CA LEU A 48 1.35 9.96 3.52
C LEU A 48 1.94 8.66 4.06
N LEU A 49 1.56 8.28 5.29
CA LEU A 49 2.01 7.02 5.89
C LEU A 49 1.48 5.80 5.13
N TYR A 50 0.23 5.84 4.66
CA TYR A 50 -0.32 4.80 3.78
C TYR A 50 0.46 4.66 2.48
N MET A 51 0.76 5.78 1.81
CA MET A 51 1.57 5.77 0.58
C MET A 51 2.97 5.24 0.83
N TYR A 52 3.62 5.67 1.92
CA TYR A 52 4.97 5.24 2.27
C TYR A 52 5.04 3.75 2.63
N ALA A 53 4.05 3.25 3.37
CA ALA A 53 3.96 1.84 3.72
C ALA A 53 3.78 0.96 2.48
N ASN A 54 2.89 1.37 1.56
CA ASN A 54 2.70 0.68 0.28
C ASN A 54 3.94 0.75 -0.62
N TYR A 55 4.66 1.88 -0.64
CA TYR A 55 5.91 2.00 -1.36
C TYR A 55 6.95 0.97 -0.90
N ASN A 56 7.14 0.85 0.42
CA ASN A 56 8.05 -0.13 0.98
C ASN A 56 7.61 -1.56 0.69
N LEU A 57 6.31 -1.85 0.82
CA LEU A 57 5.74 -3.15 0.50
C LEU A 57 6.00 -3.54 -0.97
N ILE A 58 5.71 -2.63 -1.91
CA ILE A 58 5.93 -2.87 -3.36
C ILE A 58 7.40 -3.20 -3.64
N ASN A 59 8.32 -2.44 -3.05
CA ASN A 59 9.76 -2.65 -3.24
C ASN A 59 10.33 -3.89 -2.53
N MET A 60 9.55 -4.51 -1.62
CA MET A 60 9.89 -5.81 -1.04
C MET A 60 9.48 -6.97 -1.95
N PHE A 61 8.39 -6.80 -2.69
CA PHE A 61 7.87 -7.84 -3.58
C PHE A 61 8.46 -7.72 -4.99
N PHE A 62 8.49 -6.55 -5.60
CA PHE A 62 8.85 -6.40 -7.00
C PHE A 62 10.17 -5.64 -7.19
N THR A 63 11.00 -6.13 -8.11
CA THR A 63 12.22 -5.46 -8.58
C THR A 63 12.05 -4.87 -9.98
N SER A 64 11.06 -5.35 -10.73
CA SER A 64 10.73 -4.86 -12.07
C SER A 64 10.19 -3.42 -12.01
N LYS A 65 10.92 -2.49 -12.64
CA LYS A 65 10.51 -1.08 -12.75
C LYS A 65 9.13 -0.91 -13.40
N ARG A 66 8.80 -1.77 -14.38
CA ARG A 66 7.52 -1.72 -15.10
C ARG A 66 6.36 -2.11 -14.19
N THR A 67 6.54 -3.19 -13.44
CA THR A 67 5.55 -3.69 -12.46
C THR A 67 5.34 -2.66 -11.36
N THR A 68 6.42 -2.16 -10.76
CA THR A 68 6.34 -1.18 -9.67
C THR A 68 5.65 0.10 -10.11
N PHE A 69 5.94 0.60 -11.32
CA PHE A 69 5.31 1.80 -11.87
C PHE A 69 3.79 1.64 -12.01
N LYS A 70 3.33 0.51 -12.56
CA LYS A 70 1.89 0.23 -12.71
C LYS A 70 1.16 0.20 -11.37
N ILE A 71 1.78 -0.41 -10.35
CA ILE A 71 1.20 -0.46 -9.01
C ILE A 71 1.20 0.94 -8.36
N TYR A 72 2.26 1.74 -8.55
CA TYR A 72 2.28 3.13 -8.07
C TYR A 72 1.23 4.01 -8.73
N ALA A 73 1.02 3.88 -10.04
CA ALA A 73 -0.02 4.60 -10.75
C ALA A 73 -1.42 4.23 -10.21
N PHE A 74 -1.64 2.94 -9.93
CA PHE A 74 -2.88 2.47 -9.32
C PHE A 74 -3.05 3.01 -7.89
N LEU A 75 -2.01 2.99 -7.07
CA LEU A 75 -2.02 3.54 -5.70
C LEU A 75 -2.34 5.04 -5.69
N LEU A 76 -1.76 5.81 -6.62
CA LEU A 76 -2.04 7.24 -6.73
C LEU A 76 -3.51 7.49 -7.10
N MET A 77 -4.03 6.76 -8.09
CA MET A 77 -5.44 6.83 -8.47
C MET A 77 -6.35 6.48 -7.29
N GLU A 78 -6.00 5.46 -6.51
CA GLU A 78 -6.74 5.06 -5.32
C GLU A 78 -6.76 6.16 -4.25
N VAL A 79 -5.63 6.82 -3.98
CA VAL A 79 -5.56 7.93 -3.02
C VAL A 79 -6.44 9.10 -3.48
N ILE A 80 -6.45 9.45 -4.77
CA ILE A 80 -7.32 10.50 -5.31
C ILE A 80 -8.79 10.13 -5.13
N TYR A 81 -9.16 8.88 -5.45
CA TYR A 81 -10.52 8.41 -5.29
C TYR A 81 -10.97 8.43 -3.82
N LEU A 82 -10.11 8.02 -2.89
CA LEU A 82 -10.40 8.05 -1.45
C LEU A 82 -10.49 9.49 -0.92
N TYR A 83 -9.61 10.40 -1.36
CA TYR A 83 -9.61 11.81 -0.96
C TYR A 83 -10.89 12.54 -1.40
N THR A 84 -11.47 12.16 -2.54
CA THR A 84 -12.73 12.75 -3.00
C THR A 84 -13.97 12.23 -2.26
N PHE A 85 -13.82 11.29 -1.32
CA PHE A 85 -14.91 10.68 -0.51
C PHE A 85 -16.11 10.19 -1.32
N ASN A 86 -15.97 9.99 -2.63
CA ASN A 86 -17.05 9.61 -3.52
C ASN A 86 -17.24 8.09 -3.56
N ILE A 87 -17.41 7.49 -2.37
CA ILE A 87 -17.64 6.05 -2.21
C ILE A 87 -19.03 5.73 -2.74
N SER A 88 -19.08 5.31 -4.00
CA SER A 88 -20.30 4.93 -4.70
C SER A 88 -20.21 3.50 -5.18
N ILE A 89 -21.36 2.85 -5.39
CA ILE A 89 -21.43 1.49 -5.93
C ILE A 89 -20.73 1.44 -7.30
N ILE A 90 -20.93 2.46 -8.14
CA ILE A 90 -20.28 2.58 -9.46
C ILE A 90 -18.76 2.66 -9.31
N GLY A 91 -18.27 3.48 -8.37
CA GLY A 91 -16.84 3.58 -8.11
C GLY A 91 -16.22 2.29 -7.55
N ALA A 92 -16.95 1.54 -6.73
CA ALA A 92 -16.53 0.21 -6.28
C ALA A 92 -16.42 -0.80 -7.44
N VAL A 93 -17.38 -0.79 -8.37
CA VAL A 93 -17.33 -1.62 -9.59
C VAL A 93 -16.15 -1.22 -10.48
N LEU A 94 -15.94 0.08 -10.71
CA LEU A 94 -14.78 0.58 -11.47
C LEU A 94 -13.46 0.19 -10.81
N TYR A 95 -13.36 0.30 -9.49
CA TYR A 95 -12.19 -0.14 -8.74
C TYR A 95 -11.91 -1.63 -8.94
N ALA A 96 -12.93 -2.49 -8.85
CA ALA A 96 -12.77 -3.93 -9.05
C ALA A 96 -12.27 -4.27 -10.47
N ILE A 97 -12.77 -3.56 -11.48
CA ILE A 97 -12.31 -3.69 -12.88
C ILE A 97 -10.84 -3.28 -13.01
N LEU A 98 -10.49 -2.09 -12.51
CA LEU A 98 -9.12 -1.55 -12.58
C LEU A 98 -8.13 -2.43 -11.79
N PHE A 99 -8.53 -2.95 -10.64
CA PHE A 99 -7.71 -3.85 -9.84
C PHE A 99 -7.49 -5.20 -10.56
N SER A 100 -8.52 -5.73 -11.23
CA SER A 100 -8.41 -6.94 -12.05
C SER A 100 -7.47 -6.73 -13.24
N LEU A 101 -7.54 -5.56 -13.89
CA LEU A 101 -6.62 -5.16 -14.95
C LEU A 101 -5.19 -5.03 -14.44
N LEU A 102 -4.98 -4.45 -13.24
CA LEU A 102 -3.67 -4.37 -12.61
C LEU A 102 -3.10 -5.77 -12.37
N PHE A 103 -3.88 -6.69 -11.78
CA PHE A 103 -3.45 -8.06 -11.54
C PHE A 103 -3.01 -8.76 -12.82
N PHE A 104 -3.81 -8.66 -13.88
CA PHE A 104 -3.46 -9.22 -15.19
C PHE A 104 -2.17 -8.61 -15.75
N SER A 105 -2.02 -7.29 -15.63
CA SER A 105 -0.86 -6.55 -16.12
C SER A 105 0.43 -6.91 -15.37
N VAL A 106 0.37 -7.05 -14.05
CA VAL A 106 1.48 -7.48 -13.19
C VAL A 106 1.86 -8.93 -13.51
N ARG A 107 0.86 -9.82 -13.66
CA ARG A 107 1.09 -11.22 -14.04
C ARG A 107 1.77 -11.34 -15.42
N LYS A 108 1.40 -10.48 -16.36
CA LYS A 108 2.02 -10.44 -17.70
C LYS A 108 3.48 -10.01 -17.65
N ASP A 109 3.83 -9.09 -16.75
CA ASP A 109 5.19 -8.55 -16.64
C ASP A 109 6.14 -9.45 -15.83
N GLU A 110 5.67 -10.03 -14.71
CA GLU A 110 6.51 -10.86 -13.82
C GLU A 110 6.58 -12.33 -14.28
N GLY A 111 5.63 -12.79 -15.11
CA GLY A 111 5.54 -14.17 -15.56
C GLY A 111 4.66 -15.06 -14.67
N ARG A 112 4.30 -16.25 -15.20
CA ARG A 112 3.37 -17.17 -14.53
C ARG A 112 3.97 -17.87 -13.31
N GLU A 113 5.29 -18.00 -13.24
CA GLU A 113 5.99 -18.65 -12.13
C GLU A 113 5.93 -17.83 -10.84
N GLU A 114 5.76 -16.50 -10.96
CA GLU A 114 5.69 -15.57 -9.84
C GLU A 114 4.26 -15.35 -9.30
N ILE A 115 3.28 -16.12 -9.77
CA ILE A 115 1.88 -16.03 -9.29
C ILE A 115 1.78 -16.12 -7.76
N PRO A 116 2.45 -17.07 -7.06
CA PRO A 116 2.36 -17.15 -5.59
C PRO A 116 2.84 -15.88 -4.88
N LYS A 117 3.87 -15.22 -5.43
CA LYS A 117 4.42 -13.95 -4.92
C LYS A 117 3.45 -12.80 -5.17
N ILE A 118 2.87 -12.72 -6.36
CA ILE A 118 1.85 -11.71 -6.71
C ILE A 118 0.61 -11.86 -5.82
N THR A 119 0.13 -13.09 -5.62
CA THR A 119 -1.04 -13.34 -4.76
C THR A 119 -0.77 -12.94 -3.30
N LYS A 120 0.41 -13.25 -2.76
CA LYS A 120 0.81 -12.80 -1.42
C LYS A 120 0.87 -11.27 -1.30
N PHE A 121 1.46 -10.60 -2.30
CA PHE A 121 1.48 -9.15 -2.35
C PHE A 121 0.06 -8.58 -2.31
N ILE A 122 -0.85 -9.11 -3.14
CA ILE A 122 -2.23 -8.64 -3.22
C ILE A 122 -2.98 -8.82 -1.91
N GLN A 123 -2.81 -9.95 -1.23
CA GLN A 123 -3.43 -10.19 0.07
C GLN A 123 -2.99 -9.13 1.09
N ILE A 124 -1.69 -8.86 1.18
CA ILE A 124 -1.16 -7.85 2.11
C ILE A 124 -1.60 -6.44 1.72
N PHE A 125 -1.56 -6.12 0.42
CA PHE A 125 -2.02 -4.84 -0.12
C PHE A 125 -3.49 -4.57 0.22
N LEU A 126 -4.36 -5.58 0.07
CA LEU A 126 -5.77 -5.49 0.45
C LEU A 126 -5.96 -5.32 1.97
N ILE A 127 -5.17 -5.99 2.80
CA ILE A 127 -5.21 -5.80 4.26
C ILE A 127 -4.86 -4.35 4.62
N PHE A 128 -3.78 -3.81 4.04
CA PHE A 128 -3.38 -2.42 4.25
C PHE A 128 -4.47 -1.45 3.85
N LYS A 129 -5.11 -1.70 2.70
CA LYS A 129 -6.25 -0.91 2.24
C LYS A 129 -7.41 -0.95 3.22
N VAL A 130 -7.83 -2.15 3.66
CA VAL A 130 -8.98 -2.29 4.58
C VAL A 130 -8.70 -1.54 5.89
N VAL A 131 -7.50 -1.70 6.46
CA VAL A 131 -7.09 -0.95 7.66
C VAL A 131 -7.13 0.56 7.42
N PHE A 132 -6.64 1.02 6.27
CA PHE A 132 -6.63 2.44 5.92
C PHE A 132 -8.05 3.01 5.79
N VAL A 133 -8.93 2.34 5.04
CA VAL A 133 -10.33 2.77 4.85
C VAL A 133 -11.08 2.78 6.19
N LEU A 134 -10.92 1.74 7.01
CA LEU A 134 -11.55 1.70 8.34
C LEU A 134 -11.07 2.84 9.23
N THR A 135 -9.77 3.15 9.17
CA THR A 135 -9.22 4.27 9.94
C THR A 135 -9.77 5.60 9.46
N MET A 136 -9.87 5.80 8.14
CA MET A 136 -10.48 7.01 7.55
C MET A 136 -11.96 7.16 7.90
N LEU A 137 -12.70 6.07 8.13
CA LEU A 137 -14.09 6.13 8.60
C LEU A 137 -14.22 6.50 10.08
N ILE A 138 -13.21 6.18 10.88
CA ILE A 138 -13.15 6.52 12.31
C ILE A 138 -12.66 7.97 12.51
N PHE A 139 -11.91 8.49 11.55
CA PHE A 139 -11.26 9.79 11.61
C PHE A 139 -12.23 10.93 11.36
#